data_AF-A0AA35KNM5-F1
#
_entry.id   AF-A0AA35KNM5-F1
#
_cell.length_a   1.000
_cell.length_b   1.000
_cell.length_c   1.000
_cell.angle_alpha   90.00
_cell.angle_beta   90.00
_cell.angle_gamma   90.00
#
_symmetry.space_group_name_H-M   'P 1'
#
loop_
_entity.id
_entity.type
_entity.pdbx_description
1 polymer ?
#
loop_
_entity_poly.entity_id
_entity_poly.type
_entity_poly.pdbx_seq_one_letter_code
_entity_poly.pdbx_strand_id
1 'polypeptide(L)' 'NIQEEIERVIGRNRSPSYEDRNQMPYTEAFISEIQRFLDISPVAAPHMVTQEAHFRGFTIPK' A
#
# COMPACT_ATOMS: atom_id res chain seq x y z
N ASN A 1 2.75 -7.50 -18.92
CA ASN A 1 3.99 -6.89 -18.39
C ASN A 1 3.65 -5.46 -17.91
N ILE A 2 4.27 -4.94 -16.84
CA ILE A 2 3.95 -3.61 -16.28
C ILE A 2 4.18 -2.51 -17.34
N GLN A 3 5.26 -2.62 -18.10
CA GLN A 3 5.57 -1.66 -19.16
C GLN A 3 4.48 -1.60 -20.25
N GLU A 4 3.86 -2.74 -20.61
CA GLU A 4 2.77 -2.77 -21.59
C GLU A 4 1.51 -2.05 -21.06
N GLU A 5 1.21 -2.18 -19.77
CA GLU A 5 0.09 -1.47 -19.15
C GLU A 5 0.33 0.04 -19.13
N ILE A 6 1.55 0.47 -18.79
CA ILE A 6 1.98 1.87 -18.83
C ILE A 6 1.86 2.42 -20.27
N GLU A 7 2.40 1.72 -21.26
CA GLU A 7 2.34 2.15 -22.65
C GLU A 7 0.90 2.26 -23.16
N ARG A 8 0.00 1.35 -22.73
CA ARG A 8 -1.41 1.37 -23.12
C ARG A 8 -2.19 2.54 -22.50
N VAL A 9 -1.96 2.86 -21.24
CA VAL A 9 -2.75 3.86 -20.49
C VAL A 9 -2.20 5.27 -20.66
N ILE A 10 -0.88 5.43 -20.60
CA ILE A 10 -0.22 6.74 -20.59
C ILE A 10 0.29 7.09 -22.00
N GLY A 11 0.79 6.10 -22.74
CA GLY A 11 1.49 6.31 -24.00
C GLY A 11 2.88 6.92 -23.80
N ARG A 12 3.48 7.42 -24.88
CA ARG A 12 4.85 7.97 -24.87
C ARG A 12 4.93 9.50 -24.86
N ASN A 13 3.78 10.17 -24.95
CA ASN A 13 3.71 11.61 -25.18
C ASN A 13 3.53 12.44 -23.90
N ARG A 14 3.32 11.79 -22.75
CA ARG A 14 3.10 12.44 -21.46
C ARG A 14 3.65 11.59 -20.32
N SER A 15 3.95 12.24 -19.20
CA SER A 15 4.32 11.55 -17.96
C SER A 15 3.09 10.97 -17.24
N PRO A 16 3.26 9.91 -16.43
CA PRO A 16 2.21 9.42 -15.54
C PRO A 16 1.70 10.51 -14.59
N SER A 17 0.39 10.56 -14.35
CA SER A 17 -0.23 11.38 -13.30
C SER A 17 -0.96 10.50 -12.29
N TYR A 18 -1.36 11.08 -11.14
CA TYR A 18 -2.13 10.34 -10.13
C TYR A 18 -3.51 9.90 -10.64
N GLU A 19 -4.08 10.61 -11.63
CA GLU A 19 -5.38 10.30 -12.22
C GLU A 19 -5.36 8.98 -13.01
N ASP A 20 -4.19 8.59 -13.54
CA ASP A 20 -4.01 7.36 -14.30
C ASP A 20 -4.04 6.10 -13.42
N ARG A 21 -3.87 6.26 -12.10
CA ARG A 21 -3.75 5.17 -11.13
C ARG A 21 -4.90 4.16 -11.23
N ASN A 22 -6.13 4.66 -11.36
CA ASN A 22 -7.33 3.81 -11.44
C ASN A 22 -7.39 2.97 -12.73
N GLN A 23 -6.61 3.33 -13.76
CA GLN A 23 -6.57 2.64 -15.04
C GLN A 23 -5.40 1.64 -15.13
N MET A 24 -4.56 1.54 -14.09
CA MET A 24 -3.36 0.70 -14.06
C MET A 24 -3.37 -0.32 -12.90
N PRO A 25 -4.36 -1.24 -12.87
CA PRO A 25 -4.53 -2.19 -11.77
C PRO A 25 -3.34 -3.15 -11.61
N TYR A 26 -2.64 -3.52 -12.69
CA TYR A 26 -1.51 -4.44 -12.59
C TYR A 26 -0.27 -3.76 -11.97
N THR A 27 -0.02 -2.51 -12.36
CA THR A 27 1.03 -1.68 -11.77
C THR A 27 0.77 -1.43 -10.29
N GLU A 28 -0.49 -1.16 -9.92
CA GLU A 28 -0.91 -1.01 -8.53
C GLU A 28 -0.71 -2.30 -7.71
N ALA A 29 -1.14 -3.44 -8.24
CA ALA A 29 -0.93 -4.73 -7.59
C ALA A 29 0.57 -5.04 -7.39
N PHE A 30 1.41 -4.70 -8.36
CA PHE A 30 2.86 -4.86 -8.25
C PHE A 30 3.47 -3.97 -7.14
N ILE A 31 3.06 -2.70 -7.07
CA ILE A 31 3.51 -1.80 -6.00
C ILE A 31 3.10 -2.36 -4.63
N SER A 32 1.85 -2.82 -4.48
CA SER A 32 1.38 -3.43 -3.24
C SER A 32 2.16 -4.68 -2.87
N GLU A 33 2.51 -5.52 -3.84
CA GLU A 33 3.31 -6.73 -3.60
C GLU A 33 4.75 -6.39 -3.19
N ILE A 34 5.35 -5.37 -3.80
CA ILE A 34 6.65 -4.86 -3.37
C ILE A 34 6.56 -4.30 -1.96
N GLN A 35 5.50 -3.56 -1.59
CA GLN A 35 5.33 -3.05 -0.22
C GLN A 35 5.12 -4.18 0.80
N ARG A 36 4.47 -5.28 0.40
CA ARG A 36 4.33 -6.47 1.24
C ARG A 36 5.66 -7.21 1.42
N PHE A 37 6.50 -7.23 0.38
CA PHE A 37 7.80 -7.92 0.39
C PHE A 37 8.91 -7.10 1.06
N LEU A 38 8.95 -5.80 0.76
CA LEU A 38 9.85 -4.85 1.39
C LEU A 38 9.31 -4.58 2.80
N ASP A 39 9.86 -5.30 3.77
CA ASP A 39 9.58 -5.08 5.17
C ASP A 39 10.29 -3.79 5.65
N ILE A 40 9.85 -2.64 5.12
CA ILE A 40 10.43 -1.31 5.38
C ILE A 40 10.44 -1.02 6.88
N SER A 41 9.44 -1.55 7.59
CA SER A 41 9.44 -1.62 9.04
C SER A 41 8.78 -2.92 9.50
N PRO A 42 9.54 -3.87 10.09
CA PRO A 42 9.02 -5.17 10.54
C PRO A 42 7.91 -5.07 11.58
N VAL A 43 7.83 -3.93 12.26
CA VAL A 43 6.74 -3.55 13.16
C VAL A 43 6.33 -2.12 12.86
N ALA A 44 5.05 -1.80 12.98
CA ALA A 44 4.58 -0.42 12.93
C ALA A 44 5.19 0.40 14.09
N ALA A 45 5.03 1.72 14.05
CA ALA A 45 5.42 2.58 15.15
C ALA A 45 4.78 2.08 16.48
N PRO A 46 5.47 2.22 17.62
CA PRO A 46 4.88 1.86 18.90
C PRO A 46 3.53 2.56 19.12
N HIS A 47 2.51 1.79 19.47
CA HIS A 47 1.18 2.29 19.79
C HIS A 47 0.87 2.05 21.27
N MET A 48 0.07 2.94 21.86
CA MET A 48 -0.42 2.84 23.23
C MET A 48 -1.92 3.11 23.24
N VAL A 49 -2.66 2.43 24.12
CA VAL A 49 -4.11 2.63 24.24
C VAL A 49 -4.39 3.92 25.02
N THR A 50 -5.41 4.67 24.62
CA THR A 50 -5.81 5.91 25.31
C THR A 50 -6.74 5.65 26.50
N GLN A 51 -7.31 4.45 26.55
CA GLN A 51 -8.22 3.92 27.55
C GLN A 51 -8.09 2.39 27.59
N GLU A 52 -8.54 1.77 28.68
CA GLU A 52 -8.55 0.32 28.80
C GLU A 52 -9.32 -0.33 27.64
N ALA A 53 -8.73 -1.35 27.02
CA ALA A 53 -9.29 -2.03 25.86
C ALA A 53 -9.31 -3.55 26.06
N HIS A 54 -10.43 -4.19 25.76
CA HIS A 54 -10.53 -5.65 25.72
C HIS A 54 -10.37 -6.15 24.28
N PHE A 55 -9.34 -6.95 24.02
CA PHE A 55 -9.07 -7.52 22.69
C PHE A 55 -8.76 -9.01 22.78
N ARG A 56 -9.55 -9.84 22.06
CA ARG A 56 -9.37 -11.30 21.98
C ARG A 56 -9.20 -12.00 23.34
N GLY A 57 -9.92 -11.53 24.37
CA GLY A 57 -9.85 -12.07 25.74
C GLY A 57 -8.75 -11.49 26.63
N PHE A 58 -7.95 -10.55 26.12
CA PHE A 58 -6.95 -9.81 26.90
C PHE A 58 -7.48 -8.43 27.28
N THR A 59 -7.15 -7.98 28.49
CA THR A 59 -7.34 -6.59 28.93
C THR A 59 -6.04 -5.83 28.77
N ILE A 60 -6.04 -4.81 27.91
CA ILE A 60 -4.90 -3.93 27.64
C ILE A 60 -5.08 -2.67 28.51
N PRO A 61 -4.23 -2.45 29.52
CA PRO A 61 -4.33 -1.30 30.40
C PRO A 61 -3.88 -0.04 29.68
N LYS A 62 -4.40 1.10 30.15
CA LYS A 62 -3.95 2.44 29.74
C LYS A 62 -2.50 2.70 30.16
#